data_AF-A0A0K8RMZ1-F1
#
_entry.id   AF-A0A0K8RMZ1-F1
#
_cell.length_a   1.000
_cell.length_b   1.000
_cell.length_c   1.000
_cell.angle_alpha   90.00
_cell.angle_beta   90.00
_cell.angle_gamma   90.00
#
_symmetry.space_group_name_H-M   'P 1'
#
loop_
_entity.id
_entity.type
_entity.pdbx_description
1 polymer ?
#
loop_
_entity_poly.entity_id
_entity_poly.type
_entity_poly.pdbx_seq_one_letter_code
_entity_poly.pdbx_strand_id
1 'polypeptide(L)'
;YTFGGISEADEDQTSSKQVELQETTSTTPLSGPIFSYFETNPELQKYQDAWKFVTSNESFIMKYRNFNTNPTGENTTMCVRATMIEMNETTHYVLHNITYLNTTSNKTMAFNKTYYVISSDGYTTKNVLNGTVARTNESELYPFAFADKKCAVIRKDNCSNESFKACELWVYEIAVEEELSCCDFVFDLLCSRGYKQITYDSERCKPKDTA
;
A
#
# COMPACT_ATOMS: atom_id res chain seq x y z
N TYR A 1 -58.44 14.60 30.86
CA TYR A 1 -58.71 15.62 31.89
C TYR A 1 -57.77 15.39 33.05
N THR A 2 -56.84 16.32 33.24
CA THR A 2 -56.00 16.49 34.42
C THR A 2 -56.87 16.78 35.65
N PHE A 3 -56.50 16.29 36.83
CA PHE A 3 -56.06 17.11 37.98
C PHE A 3 -56.04 16.35 39.32
N GLY A 4 -55.06 16.72 40.15
CA GLY A 4 -55.09 16.65 41.62
C GLY A 4 -54.20 15.53 42.19
N GLY A 5 -53.24 15.76 43.09
CA GLY A 5 -52.88 16.93 43.88
C GLY A 5 -52.52 16.53 45.32
N ILE A 6 -51.23 16.59 45.64
CA ILE A 6 -50.57 16.97 46.93
C ILE A 6 -50.87 16.20 48.24
N SER A 7 -49.82 15.60 48.83
CA SER A 7 -49.28 15.83 50.20
C SER A 7 -48.23 14.74 50.53
N GLU A 8 -46.94 15.08 50.72
CA GLU A 8 -46.24 15.18 52.03
C GLU A 8 -46.48 13.99 52.97
N ALA A 9 -45.54 13.35 53.65
CA ALA A 9 -44.08 13.35 53.74
C ALA A 9 -43.75 12.05 54.51
N ASP A 10 -42.56 11.47 54.32
CA ASP A 10 -41.70 11.06 55.44
C ASP A 10 -40.42 10.37 54.93
N GLU A 11 -39.33 10.86 55.50
CA GLU A 11 -37.97 10.39 55.40
C GLU A 11 -37.86 8.97 55.99
N ASP A 12 -37.08 8.08 55.38
CA ASP A 12 -35.67 7.95 55.72
C ASP A 12 -35.08 6.66 55.14
N GLN A 13 -33.82 6.78 54.74
CA GLN A 13 -32.77 5.77 54.83
C GLN A 13 -32.74 4.54 53.90
N THR A 14 -31.72 4.63 53.03
CA THR A 14 -30.65 3.64 52.81
C THR A 14 -30.79 2.71 51.60
N SER A 15 -29.85 2.92 50.68
CA SER A 15 -28.94 1.91 50.14
C SER A 15 -28.79 2.08 48.64
N SER A 16 -27.73 2.80 48.26
CA SER A 16 -27.22 2.91 46.90
C SER A 16 -26.85 1.52 46.39
N LYS A 17 -27.72 0.93 45.57
CA LYS A 17 -27.39 -0.21 44.73
C LYS A 17 -26.35 0.23 43.70
N GLN A 18 -25.08 -0.11 43.95
CA GLN A 18 -24.06 -0.16 42.92
C GLN A 18 -24.48 -1.21 41.90
N VAL A 19 -24.92 -0.75 40.72
CA VAL A 19 -25.03 -1.58 39.53
C VAL A 19 -23.59 -1.74 39.03
N GLU A 20 -23.05 -2.94 39.21
CA GLU A 20 -21.77 -3.34 38.63
C GLU A 20 -21.95 -3.41 37.11
N LEU A 21 -21.63 -2.31 36.42
CA LEU A 21 -21.41 -2.32 34.98
C LEU A 21 -20.12 -3.10 34.75
N GLN A 22 -20.24 -4.37 34.39
CA GLN A 22 -19.14 -5.08 33.73
C GLN A 22 -18.86 -4.37 32.40
N GLU A 23 -17.88 -3.46 32.42
CA GLU A 23 -17.22 -3.00 31.20
C GLU A 23 -16.49 -4.18 30.59
N THR A 24 -17.21 -4.93 29.76
CA THR A 24 -16.59 -5.88 28.85
C THR A 24 -16.02 -5.05 27.71
N THR A 25 -14.78 -4.59 27.87
CA THR A 25 -14.03 -3.95 26.78
C THR A 25 -13.73 -5.02 25.73
N SER A 26 -14.70 -5.26 24.84
CA SER A 26 -14.48 -6.02 23.62
C SER A 26 -13.65 -5.16 22.68
N THR A 27 -12.34 -5.13 22.90
CA THR A 27 -11.39 -4.58 21.94
C THR A 27 -11.30 -5.57 20.78
N THR A 28 -12.27 -5.53 19.87
CA THR A 28 -12.13 -6.17 18.57
C THR A 28 -10.87 -5.56 17.93
N PRO A 29 -9.82 -6.34 17.62
CA PRO A 29 -8.70 -5.81 16.86
C PRO A 29 -9.27 -5.21 15.59
N LEU A 30 -8.91 -3.96 15.29
CA LEU A 30 -9.32 -3.32 14.06
C LEU A 30 -8.75 -4.16 12.91
N SER A 31 -9.57 -5.04 12.35
CA SER A 31 -9.18 -5.96 11.29
C SER A 31 -8.74 -5.14 10.08
N GLY A 32 -7.57 -5.49 9.54
CA GLY A 32 -7.02 -4.83 8.36
C GLY A 32 -7.85 -5.11 7.10
N PRO A 33 -7.47 -4.55 5.94
CA PRO A 33 -8.13 -4.90 4.68
C PRO A 33 -8.00 -6.40 4.39
N ILE A 34 -9.05 -6.97 3.80
CA ILE A 34 -9.10 -8.37 3.36
C ILE A 34 -8.92 -8.40 1.85
N PHE A 35 -8.03 -9.25 1.36
CA PHE A 35 -7.79 -9.42 -0.07
C PHE A 35 -8.04 -10.86 -0.50
N SER A 36 -8.52 -11.03 -1.74
CA SER A 36 -8.81 -12.34 -2.35
C SER A 36 -7.72 -12.75 -3.36
N TYR A 37 -6.46 -12.70 -2.95
CA TYR A 37 -5.33 -13.21 -3.72
C TYR A 37 -4.83 -14.55 -3.16
N PHE A 38 -4.34 -15.44 -4.02
CA PHE A 38 -3.83 -16.75 -3.59
C PHE A 38 -2.63 -16.62 -2.65
N GLU A 39 -1.83 -15.57 -2.81
CA GLU A 39 -0.68 -15.27 -1.96
C GLU A 39 -0.99 -14.44 -0.71
N THR A 40 -2.27 -14.07 -0.48
CA THR A 40 -2.70 -13.46 0.79
C THR A 40 -2.84 -14.56 1.84
N ASN A 41 -1.70 -14.96 2.40
CA ASN A 41 -1.56 -16.01 3.40
C ASN A 41 -0.58 -15.55 4.50
N PRO A 42 -1.00 -15.44 5.78
CA PRO A 42 -0.13 -15.03 6.89
C PRO A 42 1.17 -15.85 7.05
N GLU A 43 1.20 -17.10 6.60
CA GLU A 43 2.42 -17.94 6.60
C GLU A 43 3.51 -17.39 5.65
N LEU A 44 3.13 -16.57 4.67
CA LEU A 44 4.03 -15.92 3.72
C LEU A 44 4.51 -14.53 4.19
N GLN A 45 4.07 -14.05 5.35
CA GLN A 45 4.31 -12.67 5.80
C GLN A 45 5.79 -12.26 5.84
N LYS A 46 6.71 -13.22 6.06
CA LYS A 46 8.17 -12.98 6.04
C LYS A 46 8.71 -12.55 4.67
N TYR A 47 7.94 -12.76 3.60
CA TYR A 47 8.24 -12.35 2.23
C TYR A 47 7.39 -11.14 1.79
N GLN A 48 6.63 -10.52 2.69
CA GLN A 48 5.64 -9.49 2.35
C GLN A 48 5.80 -8.24 3.22
N ASP A 49 7.01 -7.99 3.74
CA ASP A 49 7.31 -6.85 4.59
C ASP A 49 7.42 -5.56 3.76
N ALA A 50 6.29 -4.87 3.61
CA ALA A 50 6.21 -3.63 2.87
C ALA A 50 6.96 -2.51 3.58
N TRP A 51 6.85 -2.42 4.91
CA TRP A 51 7.52 -1.37 5.70
C TRP A 51 9.03 -1.43 5.47
N LYS A 52 9.63 -2.59 5.67
CA LYS A 52 11.07 -2.79 5.46
C LYS A 52 11.52 -2.45 4.04
N PHE A 53 10.69 -2.76 3.04
CA PHE A 53 11.06 -2.46 1.66
C PHE A 53 11.06 -0.95 1.41
N VAL A 54 9.96 -0.26 1.73
CA VAL A 54 9.72 1.16 1.36
C VAL A 54 10.49 2.17 2.20
N THR A 55 11.06 1.76 3.33
CA THR A 55 11.89 2.62 4.20
C THR A 55 13.39 2.43 4.00
N SER A 56 13.80 1.68 2.98
CA SER A 56 15.20 1.63 2.58
C SER A 56 15.71 3.03 2.19
N ASN A 57 17.01 3.27 2.40
CA ASN A 57 17.69 4.48 1.95
C ASN A 57 17.92 4.50 0.43
N GLU A 58 17.68 3.37 -0.26
CA GLU A 58 17.80 3.25 -1.70
C GLU A 58 16.56 3.77 -2.43
N SER A 59 16.75 4.40 -3.59
CA SER A 59 15.64 4.64 -4.52
C SER A 59 15.13 3.33 -5.12
N PHE A 60 13.87 3.33 -5.53
CA PHE A 60 13.22 2.21 -6.20
C PHE A 60 12.90 2.57 -7.65
N ILE A 61 13.08 1.62 -8.55
CA ILE A 61 12.78 1.74 -9.97
C ILE A 61 11.69 0.72 -10.34
N MET A 62 10.62 1.17 -10.99
CA MET A 62 9.63 0.26 -11.55
C MET A 62 10.17 -0.32 -12.86
N LYS A 63 10.40 -1.63 -12.92
CA LYS A 63 10.81 -2.31 -14.17
C LYS A 63 9.61 -2.72 -15.00
N TYR A 64 8.57 -3.26 -14.35
CA TYR A 64 7.40 -3.79 -15.03
C TYR A 64 6.10 -3.37 -14.36
N ARG A 65 5.05 -3.36 -15.17
CA ARG A 65 3.66 -3.43 -14.71
C ARG A 65 2.82 -4.18 -15.73
N ASN A 66 1.68 -4.72 -15.33
CA ASN A 66 0.78 -5.45 -16.23
C ASN A 66 -0.53 -4.69 -16.53
N PHE A 67 -0.60 -3.40 -16.22
CA PHE A 67 -1.73 -2.53 -16.52
C PHE A 67 -1.22 -1.23 -17.13
N ASN A 68 -2.10 -0.50 -17.82
CA ASN A 68 -1.79 0.81 -18.33
C ASN A 68 -2.49 1.90 -17.52
N THR A 69 -1.80 3.01 -17.31
CA THR A 69 -2.35 4.22 -16.68
C THR A 69 -2.88 5.21 -17.71
N ASN A 70 -2.58 5.02 -19.00
CA ASN A 70 -3.12 5.84 -20.08
C ASN A 70 -4.43 5.20 -20.62
N PRO A 71 -5.55 5.95 -20.67
CA PRO A 71 -6.82 5.47 -21.23
C PRO A 71 -6.74 4.99 -22.69
N THR A 72 -5.78 5.48 -23.49
CA THR A 72 -5.58 5.04 -24.88
C THR A 72 -4.80 3.74 -25.00
N GLY A 73 -4.29 3.21 -23.88
CA GLY A 73 -3.44 2.00 -23.88
C GLY A 73 -2.00 2.24 -24.32
N GLU A 74 -1.58 3.50 -24.53
CA GLU A 74 -0.20 3.85 -24.89
C GLU A 74 0.75 3.84 -23.68
N ASN A 75 2.01 3.43 -23.89
CA ASN A 75 3.04 3.52 -22.87
C ASN A 75 3.66 4.93 -22.83
N THR A 76 3.03 5.84 -22.09
CA THR A 76 3.48 7.23 -21.98
C THR A 76 4.36 7.52 -20.76
N THR A 77 4.69 6.50 -19.96
CA THR A 77 5.35 6.63 -18.66
C THR A 77 6.53 5.67 -18.58
N MET A 78 7.74 6.21 -18.50
CA MET A 78 8.98 5.44 -18.34
C MET A 78 9.81 5.98 -17.18
N CYS A 79 10.85 5.25 -16.79
CA CYS A 79 11.84 5.65 -15.79
C CYS A 79 11.20 6.03 -14.46
N VAL A 80 10.17 5.28 -14.04
CA VAL A 80 9.46 5.56 -12.80
C VAL A 80 10.39 5.26 -11.63
N ARG A 81 10.65 6.30 -10.83
CA ARG A 81 11.52 6.23 -9.67
C ARG A 81 10.77 6.71 -8.43
N ALA A 82 10.92 5.99 -7.34
CA ALA A 82 10.45 6.41 -6.02
C ALA A 82 11.67 6.67 -5.13
N THR A 83 11.69 7.82 -4.45
CA THR A 83 12.74 8.19 -3.51
C THR A 83 12.11 8.61 -2.20
N MET A 84 12.53 7.99 -1.09
CA MET A 84 12.05 8.37 0.23
C MET A 84 12.50 9.79 0.60
N ILE A 85 11.56 10.61 1.07
CA ILE A 85 11.82 11.94 1.60
C ILE A 85 11.89 11.87 3.12
N GLU A 86 10.87 11.29 3.75
CA GLU A 86 10.76 11.17 5.20
C GLU A 86 9.91 9.97 5.59
N MET A 87 10.07 9.53 6.83
CA MET A 87 9.28 8.48 7.43
C MET A 87 9.04 8.75 8.92
N ASN A 88 8.02 8.10 9.47
CA ASN A 88 7.75 8.07 10.90
C ASN A 88 7.50 6.62 11.32
N GLU A 89 8.46 6.06 12.05
CA GLU A 89 8.43 4.67 12.55
C GLU A 89 7.22 4.41 13.45
N THR A 90 6.85 5.36 14.31
CA THR A 90 5.73 5.17 15.25
C THR A 90 4.40 5.01 14.52
N THR A 91 4.15 5.84 13.51
CA THR A 91 2.89 5.82 12.76
C THR A 91 2.94 4.95 11.50
N HIS A 92 4.11 4.40 11.17
CA HIS A 92 4.38 3.69 9.91
C HIS A 92 4.00 4.54 8.68
N TYR A 93 4.24 5.84 8.78
CA TYR A 93 4.04 6.79 7.69
C TYR A 93 5.31 6.92 6.86
N VAL A 94 5.15 7.00 5.54
CA VAL A 94 6.26 7.28 4.63
C VAL A 94 5.82 8.22 3.52
N LEU A 95 6.69 9.18 3.19
CA LEU A 95 6.52 10.10 2.07
C LEU A 95 7.61 9.82 1.03
N HIS A 96 7.17 9.53 -0.19
CA HIS A 96 8.04 9.33 -1.34
C HIS A 96 7.85 10.45 -2.37
N ASN A 97 8.95 10.90 -2.98
CA ASN A 97 8.90 11.62 -4.24
C ASN A 97 8.90 10.61 -5.39
N ILE A 98 7.87 10.64 -6.21
CA ILE A 98 7.75 9.81 -7.41
C ILE A 98 8.08 10.65 -8.63
N THR A 99 9.08 10.23 -9.40
CA THR A 99 9.43 10.83 -10.69
C THR A 99 9.20 9.85 -11.83
N TYR A 100 8.89 10.38 -13.02
CA TYR A 100 8.79 9.58 -14.23
C TYR A 100 9.05 10.43 -15.48
N LEU A 101 9.58 9.82 -16.53
CA LEU A 101 9.68 10.41 -17.85
C LEU A 101 8.33 10.26 -18.57
N ASN A 102 7.69 11.39 -18.89
CA ASN A 102 6.56 11.41 -19.82
C ASN A 102 7.10 11.35 -21.25
N THR A 103 6.86 10.26 -21.96
CA THR A 103 7.44 10.04 -23.30
C THR A 103 6.75 10.87 -24.40
N THR A 104 5.53 11.34 -24.16
CA THR A 104 4.81 12.23 -25.09
C THR A 104 5.41 13.64 -25.08
N SER A 105 5.69 14.19 -23.90
CA SER A 105 6.25 15.55 -23.75
C SER A 105 7.77 15.57 -23.66
N ASN A 106 8.40 14.41 -23.51
CA ASN A 106 9.83 14.23 -23.23
C ASN A 106 10.31 15.05 -22.02
N LYS A 107 9.49 15.09 -20.97
CA LYS A 107 9.79 15.81 -19.72
C LYS A 107 9.70 14.87 -18.53
N THR A 108 10.62 15.04 -17.59
CA THR A 108 10.52 14.42 -16.26
C THR A 108 9.46 15.15 -15.46
N MET A 109 8.48 14.38 -15.01
CA MET A 109 7.41 14.80 -14.12
C MET A 109 7.73 14.30 -12.71
N ALA A 110 7.26 15.02 -11.69
CA ALA A 110 7.44 14.65 -10.29
C ALA A 110 6.18 14.95 -9.48
N PHE A 111 5.90 14.12 -8.48
CA PHE A 111 4.86 14.36 -7.49
C PHE A 111 5.17 13.61 -6.20
N ASN A 112 4.67 14.15 -5.10
CA ASN A 112 4.80 13.54 -3.79
C ASN A 112 3.67 12.55 -3.55
N LYS A 113 3.98 11.43 -2.89
CA LYS A 113 3.02 10.40 -2.53
C LYS A 113 3.27 9.90 -1.11
N THR A 114 2.20 9.94 -0.32
CA THR A 114 2.21 9.51 1.07
C THR A 114 1.55 8.16 1.23
N TYR A 115 2.05 7.39 2.19
CA TYR A 115 1.48 6.10 2.57
C TYR A 115 1.48 5.94 4.08
N TYR A 116 0.42 5.31 4.59
CA TYR A 116 0.45 4.61 5.87
C TYR A 116 0.64 3.12 5.57
N VAL A 117 1.65 2.50 6.16
CA VAL A 117 1.88 1.07 5.97
C VAL A 117 1.15 0.31 7.06
N ILE A 118 0.24 -0.55 6.64
CA ILE A 118 -0.70 -1.27 7.51
C ILE A 118 -0.56 -2.78 7.29
N SER A 119 -1.16 -3.55 8.20
CA SER A 119 -1.30 -5.00 8.07
C SER A 119 -2.65 -5.32 7.45
N SER A 120 -2.71 -6.28 6.53
CA SER A 120 -3.97 -6.92 6.13
C SER A 120 -4.51 -7.79 7.26
N ASP A 121 -5.76 -8.23 7.12
CA ASP A 121 -6.36 -9.12 8.12
C ASP A 121 -5.52 -10.40 8.35
N GLY A 122 -5.37 -10.80 9.61
CA GLY A 122 -4.56 -11.95 10.02
C GLY A 122 -3.04 -11.78 9.97
N TYR A 123 -2.52 -10.62 9.51
CA TYR A 123 -1.08 -10.36 9.42
C TYR A 123 -0.56 -9.60 10.64
N THR A 124 0.67 -9.92 11.06
CA THR A 124 1.40 -9.10 12.03
C THR A 124 2.39 -8.16 11.34
N THR A 125 2.98 -8.61 10.22
CA THR A 125 3.80 -7.77 9.34
C THR A 125 2.98 -6.67 8.67
N LYS A 126 3.62 -5.50 8.48
CA LYS A 126 3.05 -4.39 7.71
C LYS A 126 3.27 -4.65 6.22
N ASN A 127 2.26 -5.20 5.56
CA ASN A 127 2.34 -5.74 4.20
C ASN A 127 1.55 -4.95 3.15
N VAL A 128 0.93 -3.83 3.52
CA VAL A 128 0.09 -3.05 2.60
C VAL A 128 0.47 -1.58 2.70
N LEU A 129 0.74 -0.95 1.55
CA LEU A 129 0.75 0.51 1.51
C LEU A 129 -0.69 1.01 1.33
N ASN A 130 -1.14 1.87 2.24
CA ASN A 130 -2.39 2.59 2.13
C ASN A 130 -2.09 4.05 1.78
N GLY A 131 -2.21 4.37 0.49
CA GLY A 131 -2.07 5.73 -0.01
C GLY A 131 -3.42 6.37 -0.30
N THR A 132 -3.39 7.63 -0.76
CA THR A 132 -4.57 8.31 -1.29
C THR A 132 -4.42 8.58 -2.78
N VAL A 133 -5.50 8.40 -3.53
CA VAL A 133 -5.54 8.75 -4.95
C VAL A 133 -5.46 10.27 -5.08
N ALA A 134 -4.50 10.75 -5.87
CA ALA A 134 -4.26 12.19 -6.04
C ALA A 134 -5.55 12.93 -6.42
N ARG A 135 -5.82 14.06 -5.73
CA ARG A 135 -7.01 14.92 -5.91
C ARG A 135 -8.35 14.30 -5.52
N THR A 136 -8.33 13.13 -4.88
CA THR A 136 -9.51 12.51 -4.29
C THR A 136 -9.22 12.14 -2.84
N ASN A 137 -10.25 11.74 -2.09
CA ASN A 137 -10.09 11.18 -0.75
C ASN A 137 -10.20 9.64 -0.76
N GLU A 138 -10.07 9.01 -1.93
CA GLU A 138 -10.16 7.56 -2.05
C GLU A 138 -8.84 6.89 -1.66
N SER A 139 -8.95 5.80 -0.90
CA SER A 139 -7.81 4.97 -0.51
C SER A 139 -7.32 4.17 -1.71
N GLU A 140 -6.00 4.07 -1.83
CA GLU A 140 -5.31 3.29 -2.84
C GLU A 140 -4.43 2.25 -2.15
N LEU A 141 -4.78 0.97 -2.30
CA LEU A 141 -4.16 -0.14 -1.58
C LEU A 141 -3.15 -0.88 -2.45
N TYR A 142 -1.99 -1.12 -1.87
CA TYR A 142 -0.87 -1.82 -2.50
C TYR A 142 -0.40 -2.98 -1.62
N PRO A 143 -1.10 -4.13 -1.64
CA PRO A 143 -0.63 -5.30 -0.93
C PRO A 143 0.64 -5.84 -1.58
N PHE A 144 1.63 -6.15 -0.75
CA PHE A 144 2.88 -6.77 -1.18
C PHE A 144 2.65 -8.26 -1.39
N ALA A 145 2.85 -8.72 -2.64
CA ALA A 145 2.79 -10.14 -2.97
C ALA A 145 4.10 -10.84 -2.61
N PHE A 146 5.23 -10.15 -2.84
CA PHE A 146 6.58 -10.62 -2.51
C PHE A 146 7.53 -9.43 -2.38
N ALA A 147 8.51 -9.52 -1.48
CA ALA A 147 9.63 -8.62 -1.36
C ALA A 147 10.85 -9.35 -0.79
N ASP A 148 12.02 -9.01 -1.34
CA ASP A 148 13.31 -9.47 -0.86
C ASP A 148 14.32 -8.32 -0.75
N LYS A 149 15.62 -8.63 -0.76
CA LYS A 149 16.69 -7.65 -0.61
C LYS A 149 16.97 -6.83 -1.88
N LYS A 150 16.36 -7.17 -3.01
CA LYS A 150 16.60 -6.54 -4.32
C LYS A 150 15.33 -5.91 -4.90
N CYS A 151 14.18 -6.55 -4.69
CA CYS A 151 12.96 -6.22 -5.41
C CYS A 151 11.69 -6.56 -4.64
N ALA A 152 10.57 -6.04 -5.15
CA ALA A 152 9.23 -6.32 -4.67
C ALA A 152 8.25 -6.48 -5.84
N VAL A 153 7.33 -7.43 -5.69
CA VAL A 153 6.14 -7.57 -6.52
C VAL A 153 4.96 -7.05 -5.71
N ILE A 154 4.36 -5.97 -6.20
CA ILE A 154 3.34 -5.19 -5.49
C ILE A 154 2.05 -5.25 -6.29
N ARG A 155 0.93 -5.57 -5.63
CA ARG A 155 -0.39 -5.49 -6.25
C ARG A 155 -0.85 -4.04 -6.33
N LYS A 156 -1.67 -3.76 -7.34
CA LYS A 156 -2.42 -2.51 -7.45
C LYS A 156 -3.90 -2.84 -7.29
N ASP A 157 -4.38 -2.88 -6.05
CA ASP A 157 -5.69 -3.46 -5.74
C ASP A 157 -6.83 -2.71 -6.43
N ASN A 158 -6.79 -1.38 -6.43
CA ASN A 158 -7.77 -0.52 -7.09
C ASN A 158 -7.83 -0.68 -8.63
N CYS A 159 -6.79 -1.25 -9.25
CA CYS A 159 -6.76 -1.56 -10.68
C CYS A 159 -7.02 -3.06 -10.96
N SER A 160 -7.35 -3.83 -9.93
CA SER A 160 -7.64 -5.25 -10.00
C SER A 160 -9.15 -5.51 -9.97
N ASN A 161 -9.56 -6.63 -10.54
CA ASN A 161 -10.91 -7.17 -10.46
C ASN A 161 -10.84 -8.70 -10.37
N GLU A 162 -11.97 -9.41 -10.43
CA GLU A 162 -12.00 -10.87 -10.30
C GLU A 162 -11.12 -11.58 -11.33
N SER A 163 -11.11 -11.12 -12.58
CA SER A 163 -10.43 -11.77 -13.72
C SER A 163 -9.03 -11.22 -14.00
N PHE A 164 -8.73 -9.99 -13.58
CA PHE A 164 -7.49 -9.30 -13.85
C PHE A 164 -6.88 -8.76 -12.56
N LYS A 165 -5.62 -9.13 -12.28
CA LYS A 165 -4.91 -8.68 -11.08
C LYS A 165 -3.75 -7.76 -11.47
N ALA A 166 -3.88 -6.48 -11.21
CA ALA A 166 -2.87 -5.49 -11.52
C ALA A 166 -1.66 -5.59 -10.58
N CYS A 167 -0.47 -5.44 -11.13
CA CYS A 167 0.79 -5.53 -10.42
C CYS A 167 1.86 -4.59 -10.99
N GLU A 168 2.85 -4.34 -10.14
CA GLU A 168 4.08 -3.63 -10.44
C GLU A 168 5.26 -4.44 -9.90
N LEU A 169 6.39 -4.44 -10.62
CA LEU A 169 7.67 -4.93 -10.13
C LEU A 169 8.60 -3.75 -9.89
N TRP A 170 9.00 -3.59 -8.64
CA TRP A 170 9.89 -2.54 -8.17
C TRP A 170 11.22 -3.14 -7.73
N VAL A 171 12.31 -2.43 -7.99
CA VAL A 171 13.68 -2.88 -7.71
C VAL A 171 14.45 -1.75 -7.08
N TYR A 172 15.32 -2.06 -6.12
CA TYR A 172 16.29 -1.07 -5.66
C TYR A 172 17.17 -0.62 -6.83
N GLU A 173 17.44 0.68 -6.91
CA GLU A 173 18.20 1.28 -8.01
C GLU A 173 19.58 0.62 -8.17
N ILE A 174 20.24 0.29 -7.05
CA ILE A 174 21.53 -0.42 -7.04
C ILE A 174 21.48 -1.81 -7.68
N ALA A 175 20.30 -2.45 -7.70
CA ALA A 175 20.10 -3.81 -8.20
C ALA A 175 19.34 -3.84 -9.55
N VAL A 176 19.06 -2.69 -10.17
CA VAL A 176 18.17 -2.60 -11.34
C VAL A 176 18.70 -3.37 -12.56
N GLU A 177 20.02 -3.45 -12.69
CA GLU A 177 20.75 -4.16 -13.76
C GLU A 177 21.13 -5.60 -13.39
N GLU A 178 20.83 -6.03 -12.16
CA GLU A 178 21.11 -7.40 -11.72
C GLU A 178 20.03 -8.38 -12.20
N GLU A 179 20.35 -9.66 -12.14
CA GLU A 179 19.37 -10.73 -12.32
C GLU A 179 18.42 -10.79 -11.11
N LEU A 180 17.11 -10.81 -11.37
CA LEU A 180 16.03 -10.74 -10.39
C LEU A 180 15.17 -12.01 -10.40
N SER A 181 15.78 -13.17 -10.67
CA SER A 181 15.10 -14.43 -10.99
C SER A 181 13.93 -14.78 -10.06
N CYS A 182 14.01 -14.49 -8.75
CA CYS A 182 12.89 -14.66 -7.82
C CYS A 182 11.72 -13.70 -8.09
N CYS A 183 11.94 -12.39 -8.16
CA CYS A 183 10.86 -11.43 -8.41
C CYS A 183 10.31 -11.55 -9.83
N ASP A 184 11.15 -11.85 -10.82
CA ASP A 184 10.71 -12.10 -12.20
C ASP A 184 9.78 -13.31 -12.25
N PHE A 185 10.17 -14.41 -11.60
CA PHE A 185 9.33 -15.60 -11.48
C PHE A 185 8.01 -15.31 -10.77
N VAL A 186 8.05 -14.62 -9.62
CA VAL A 186 6.84 -14.30 -8.86
C VAL A 186 5.92 -13.36 -9.64
N PHE A 187 6.45 -12.36 -10.32
CA PHE A 187 5.67 -11.47 -11.17
C PHE A 187 5.02 -12.26 -12.31
N ASP A 188 5.78 -13.12 -12.99
CA ASP A 188 5.24 -13.88 -14.11
C ASP A 188 4.21 -14.92 -13.67
N LEU A 189 4.37 -15.49 -12.46
CA LEU A 189 3.40 -16.39 -11.86
C LEU A 189 2.08 -15.69 -11.46
N LEU A 190 2.18 -14.51 -10.85
CA LEU A 190 1.04 -13.86 -10.19
C LEU A 190 0.34 -12.79 -11.04
N CYS A 191 1.04 -12.21 -12.01
CA CYS A 191 0.64 -10.98 -12.69
C CYS A 191 0.59 -11.13 -14.21
N SER A 192 1.46 -11.98 -14.79
CA SER A 192 1.57 -12.10 -16.24
C SER A 192 0.51 -13.04 -16.83
N ARG A 193 -0.66 -12.50 -17.16
CA ARG A 193 -1.56 -13.10 -18.16
C ARG A 193 -1.85 -12.07 -19.25
N GLY A 194 -1.16 -12.18 -20.38
CA GLY A 194 -1.45 -11.47 -21.63
C GLY A 194 -0.81 -10.09 -21.82
N TYR A 195 -0.34 -9.41 -20.78
CA TYR A 195 0.28 -8.08 -20.91
C TYR A 195 1.36 -7.82 -19.85
N LYS A 196 2.54 -7.35 -20.28
CA LYS A 196 3.66 -6.93 -19.43
C LYS A 196 4.31 -5.71 -20.09
N GLN A 197 4.14 -4.55 -19.47
CA GLN A 197 4.69 -3.27 -19.90
C GLN A 197 6.03 -3.02 -19.22
N ILE A 198 7.07 -2.84 -20.03
CA ILE A 198 8.40 -2.46 -19.55
C ILE A 198 8.42 -0.94 -19.34
N THR A 199 8.76 -0.53 -18.11
CA THR A 199 8.82 0.88 -17.69
C THR A 199 10.24 1.37 -17.45
N TYR A 200 11.24 0.49 -17.54
CA TYR A 200 12.66 0.84 -17.41
C TYR A 200 13.45 0.38 -18.64
N ASP A 201 14.28 1.28 -19.15
CA ASP A 201 15.24 1.05 -20.23
C ASP A 201 16.53 1.76 -19.85
N SER A 202 17.65 1.03 -19.79
CA SER A 202 18.90 1.56 -19.22
C SER A 202 19.51 2.68 -20.06
N GLU A 203 19.36 2.64 -21.40
CA GLU A 203 19.83 3.68 -22.30
C GLU A 203 19.07 5.00 -22.14
N ARG A 204 17.77 4.91 -21.82
CA ARG A 204 16.90 6.08 -21.65
C ARG A 204 16.84 6.61 -20.23
N CYS A 205 16.88 5.72 -19.24
CA CYS A 205 16.59 6.06 -17.85
C CYS A 205 17.82 6.38 -17.01
N LYS A 206 19.02 5.98 -17.44
CA LYS A 206 20.24 6.43 -16.78
C LYS A 206 20.48 7.90 -17.11
N PRO A 207 20.90 8.72 -16.12
CA PRO A 207 21.44 10.03 -16.42
C PRO A 207 22.56 9.85 -17.45
N LYS A 208 22.53 10.62 -18.54
CA LYS A 208 23.72 10.68 -19.41
C LYS A 208 24.85 11.22 -18.55
N ASP A 209 25.95 10.49 -18.46
CA ASP A 209 27.16 11.02 -17.84
C ASP A 209 27.45 12.35 -18.52
N THR A 210 27.44 13.42 -17.73
CA THR A 210 27.85 14.74 -18.18
C THR A 210 29.36 14.65 -18.37
N ALA A 211 29.78 14.37 -19.60
CA ALA A 211 31.17 14.43 -20.03
C ALA A 211 31.70 15.88 -19.99
#